data_AF-A0AAE4D7U1-F1
#
_entry.id   AF-A0AAE4D7U1-F1
#
_cell.length_a   1.000
_cell.length_b   1.000
_cell.length_c   1.000
_cell.angle_alpha   90.00
_cell.angle_beta   90.00
_cell.angle_gamma   90.00
#
_symmetry.space_group_name_H-M   'P 1'
#
loop_
_entity.id
_entity.type
_entity.pdbx_description
1 polymer ?
#
loop_
_entity_poly.entity_id
_entity_poly.type
_entity_poly.pdbx_seq_one_letter_code
_entity_poly.pdbx_strand_id
1 'polypeptide(L)' 'LPAFEFMKGARLFFFPWDVLFGMIKSIVFGFIITSISCYKGYYATGGAEGVGQSTTQATVLSCMYILVADFILASILL' A
#
# COMPACT_ATOMS: atom_id res chain seq x y z
N LEU A 1 -33.82 2.06 1.30
CA LEU A 1 -33.39 0.72 1.74
C LEU A 1 -33.55 0.63 3.24
N PRO A 2 -34.30 -0.35 3.79
CA PRO A 2 -34.31 -0.58 5.22
C PRO A 2 -32.90 -1.01 5.66
N ALA A 3 -32.38 -0.42 6.74
CA ALA A 3 -31.02 -0.67 7.23
C ALA A 3 -30.74 -2.15 7.52
N PHE A 4 -31.80 -2.91 7.85
CA PHE A 4 -31.76 -4.34 8.05
C PHE A 4 -31.32 -5.14 6.80
N GLU A 5 -31.82 -4.79 5.62
CA GLU A 5 -31.47 -5.46 4.36
C GLU A 5 -30.01 -5.18 3.96
N PHE A 6 -29.53 -3.94 4.16
CA PHE A 6 -28.14 -3.58 3.93
C PHE A 6 -27.18 -4.38 4.83
N MET A 7 -27.47 -4.45 6.13
CA MET A 7 -26.64 -5.18 7.09
C MET A 7 -26.60 -6.69 6.82
N LYS A 8 -27.72 -7.27 6.41
CA LYS A 8 -27.81 -8.69 6.06
C LYS A 8 -26.96 -9.01 4.84
N GLY A 9 -27.00 -8.16 3.81
CA GLY A 9 -26.13 -8.26 2.64
C GLY A 9 -24.64 -8.12 3.00
N ALA A 10 -24.28 -7.09 3.77
CA ALA A 10 -22.90 -6.85 4.19
C ALA A 10 -22.29 -8.06 4.92
N ARG A 11 -23.05 -8.74 5.79
CA ARG A 11 -22.57 -9.94 6.50
C ARG A 11 -22.49 -11.19 5.62
N LEU A 12 -23.32 -11.28 4.57
CA LEU A 12 -23.32 -12.39 3.62
C LEU A 12 -22.10 -12.38 2.69
N PHE A 13 -21.62 -11.20 2.30
CA PHE A 13 -20.44 -11.03 1.44
C PHE A 13 -19.14 -10.81 2.21
N PHE A 14 -19.20 -10.77 3.54
CA PHE A 14 -18.01 -10.58 4.38
C PHE A 14 -17.35 -11.93 4.66
N PHE A 15 -16.18 -12.16 4.08
CA PHE A 15 -15.36 -13.32 4.41
C PHE A 15 -14.26 -12.89 5.40
N PRO A 16 -14.02 -13.66 6.49
CA PRO A 16 -12.92 -13.37 7.41
C PRO A 16 -11.55 -13.28 6.71
N TRP A 17 -11.40 -13.98 5.58
CA TRP A 17 -10.22 -13.93 4.73
C TRP A 17 -9.94 -12.53 4.16
N ASP A 18 -10.98 -11.74 3.87
CA ASP A 18 -10.83 -10.38 3.32
C ASP A 18 -10.07 -9.47 4.30
N VAL A 19 -10.28 -9.66 5.60
CA VAL A 19 -9.57 -8.92 6.66
C VAL A 19 -8.10 -9.31 6.71
N LEU A 20 -7.81 -10.62 6.75
CA LEU A 20 -6.42 -11.12 6.78
C LEU A 20 -5.66 -10.69 5.52
N PHE A 21 -6.30 -10.79 4.36
CA PHE A 21 -5.77 -10.31 3.07
C PHE A 21 -5.42 -8.82 3.13
N GLY A 22 -6.31 -7.98 3.66
CA GLY A 22 -6.06 -6.54 3.84
C GLY A 22 -4.92 -6.24 4.81
N MET A 23 -4.79 -7.00 5.91
CA MET A 23 -3.70 -6.85 6.87
C MET A 23 -2.34 -7.20 6.25
N ILE A 24 -2.26 -8.30 5.49
CA ILE A 24 -1.04 -8.72 4.79
C ILE A 24 -0.62 -7.65 3.77
N LYS A 25 -1.56 -7.16 2.94
CA LYS A 25 -1.29 -6.06 2.00
C LYS A 25 -0.73 -4.82 2.69
N SER A 26 -1.35 -4.42 3.82
CA SER A 26 -0.93 -3.24 4.57
C SER A 26 0.50 -3.34 5.09
N ILE A 27 0.90 -4.50 5.61
CA ILE A 27 2.27 -4.75 6.08
C ILE A 27 3.26 -4.67 4.92
N VAL A 28 2.96 -5.30 3.79
CA VAL A 28 3.83 -5.30 2.62
C VAL A 28 4.00 -3.90 2.04
N PHE A 29 2.92 -3.13 1.90
CA PHE A 29 2.99 -1.75 1.42
C PHE A 29 3.78 -0.85 2.37
N GLY A 30 3.56 -0.99 3.69
CA GLY A 30 4.34 -0.26 4.69
C GLY A 30 5.83 -0.54 4.59
N PHE A 31 6.21 -1.81 4.42
CA PHE A 31 7.60 -2.21 4.24
C PHE A 31 8.24 -1.63 2.97
N ILE A 32 7.52 -1.64 1.84
CA ILE A 32 7.98 -1.08 0.56
C ILE A 32 8.19 0.43 0.68
N ILE A 33 7.20 1.17 1.18
CA ILE A 33 7.25 2.64 1.29
C ILE A 33 8.42 3.06 2.18
N THR A 34 8.54 2.45 3.36
CA THR A 34 9.61 2.78 4.33
C THR A 34 10.98 2.48 3.76
N SER A 35 11.18 1.31 3.15
CA SER A 35 12.47 0.92 2.54
C SER A 35 12.89 1.88 1.43
N ILE A 36 11.99 2.22 0.50
CA ILE A 36 12.28 3.14 -0.62
C ILE A 36 12.54 4.55 -0.11
N SER A 37 11.74 5.02 0.85
CA SER A 37 11.87 6.37 1.41
C SER A 37 13.17 6.53 2.20
N CYS A 38 13.55 5.54 3.01
CA CYS A 38 14.82 5.53 3.73
C CYS A 38 16.00 5.48 2.75
N TYR A 39 15.92 4.66 1.70
CA TYR A 39 16.97 4.59 0.69
C TYR A 39 17.15 5.94 -0.02
N LYS A 40 16.09 6.50 -0.58
CA LYS A 40 16.16 7.80 -1.28
C LYS A 40 16.54 8.95 -0.36
N GLY A 41 16.08 8.94 0.89
CA GLY A 41 16.46 9.92 1.89
C GLY A 41 17.93 9.85 2.30
N TYR A 42 18.48 8.64 2.44
CA TYR A 42 19.88 8.43 2.81
C TYR A 42 20.87 8.93 1.74
N TYR A 43 20.52 8.74 0.46
CA TYR A 43 21.34 9.20 -0.67
C TYR A 43 20.96 10.60 -1.18
N ALA A 44 20.15 11.35 -0.44
CA ALA A 44 19.77 12.71 -0.83
C ALA A 44 20.99 13.65 -0.74
N THR A 45 21.25 14.39 -1.82
CA THR A 45 22.39 15.33 -1.93
C THR A 45 21.93 16.64 -2.56
N GLY A 46 22.63 17.75 -2.32
CA GLY A 46 22.30 19.05 -2.92
C GLY A 46 21.45 19.97 -2.03
N GLY A 47 21.53 19.79 -0.70
CA GLY A 47 20.81 20.64 0.26
C GLY A 47 19.30 20.49 0.19
N ALA A 48 18.57 21.57 0.53
CA ALA A 48 17.11 21.54 0.61
C ALA A 48 16.42 21.19 -0.73
N GLU A 49 16.96 21.67 -1.85
CA GLU A 49 16.42 21.37 -3.18
C GLU A 49 16.56 19.88 -3.54
N GLY A 50 17.73 19.31 -3.24
CA GLY A 50 18.00 17.89 -3.44
C GLY A 50 17.13 16.96 -2.58
N VAL A 51 16.80 17.37 -1.36
CA VAL A 51 15.85 16.66 -0.49
C VAL A 51 14.44 16.68 -1.10
N GLY A 52 14.02 17.81 -1.66
CA GLY A 52 12.75 17.94 -2.39
C GLY A 52 12.68 16.96 -3.58
N GLN A 53 13.71 16.97 -4.44
CA GLN A 53 13.78 16.06 -5.59
C GLN A 53 13.79 14.59 -5.17
N SER A 54 14.56 14.23 -4.13
CA SER A 54 14.65 12.86 -3.62
C SER A 54 13.32 12.38 -3.06
N THR A 55 12.56 13.27 -2.40
CA THR A 55 11.22 12.98 -1.88
C THR A 55 10.24 12.68 -3.01
N THR A 56 10.22 13.50 -4.07
CA THR A 56 9.37 13.26 -5.23
C THR A 56 9.69 11.92 -5.91
N GLN A 57 10.98 11.63 -6.09
CA GLN A 57 11.41 10.34 -6.65
C GLN A 57 11.03 9.16 -5.76
N ALA A 58 11.16 9.29 -4.44
CA ALA A 58 10.80 8.25 -3.49
C ALA A 58 9.30 7.90 -3.57
N THR A 59 8.43 8.92 -3.64
CA THR A 59 6.97 8.71 -3.75
C THR A 59 6.60 8.06 -5.08
N VAL A 60 7.15 8.53 -6.20
CA VAL A 60 6.87 7.94 -7.53
C VAL A 60 7.29 6.48 -7.58
N LEU A 61 8.50 6.17 -7.10
CA LEU A 61 8.97 4.78 -7.04
C LEU A 61 8.09 3.95 -6.11
N SER A 62 7.77 4.45 -4.92
CA SER A 62 6.90 3.74 -3.97
C SER A 62 5.55 3.40 -4.60
N CYS A 63 4.92 4.33 -5.33
CA CYS A 63 3.66 4.07 -6.04
C CYS A 63 3.81 2.96 -7.11
N MET A 64 4.88 2.98 -7.91
CA MET A 64 5.14 1.90 -8.89
C MET A 64 5.29 0.54 -8.20
N TYR A 65 6.09 0.47 -7.13
CA TYR A 65 6.31 -0.79 -6.42
C TYR A 65 5.06 -1.28 -5.69
N ILE A 66 4.24 -0.38 -5.16
CA ILE A 66 2.94 -0.74 -4.56
C ILE A 66 2.02 -1.36 -5.61
N LEU A 67 1.93 -0.80 -6.82
CA LEU A 67 1.09 -1.35 -7.88
C LEU A 67 1.52 -2.76 -8.29
N VAL A 68 2.84 -2.96 -8.44
CA VAL A 68 3.40 -4.29 -8.76
C VAL A 68 3.14 -5.27 -7.62
N ALA A 69 3.39 -4.86 -6.37
CA ALA A 69 3.15 -5.68 -5.20
C ALA A 69 1.67 -6.04 -5.04
N ASP A 70 0.74 -5.10 -5.29
CA ASP A 70 -0.70 -5.35 -5.23
C ASP A 70 -1.12 -6.43 -6.23
N PHE A 71 -0.62 -6.36 -7.47
CA PHE A 71 -0.88 -7.37 -8.50
C PHE A 71 -0.33 -8.75 -8.10
N ILE A 72 0.91 -8.81 -7.58
CA ILE A 72 1.53 -10.05 -7.12
C ILE A 72 0.74 -10.65 -5.94
N LEU A 73 0.39 -9.83 -4.94
CA LEU A 73 -0.36 -10.29 -3.77
C LEU A 73 -1.76 -10.75 -4.15
N ALA A 74 -2.44 -10.06 -5.06
CA ALA A 74 -3.72 -10.50 -5.59
C ALA A 74 -3.58 -11.85 -6.31
N SER A 75 -2.59 -12.01 -7.19
CA SER A 75 -2.41 -13.25 -7.97
C SER A 75 -2.05 -14.48 -7.12
N ILE A 76 -1.45 -14.29 -5.95
CA ILE A 76 -1.03 -15.39 -5.06
C ILE A 76 -2.11 -15.73 -4.03
N LEU A 77 -2.83 -14.73 -3.52
CA LEU A 77 -3.63 -14.83 -2.31
C LEU A 77 -5.15 -14.83 -2.58
N LEU A 78 -5.57 -14.48 -3.80
CA LEU A 78 -6.93 -14.53 -4.31
C LEU A 78 -7.03 -15.56 -5.44
#